data_AF-A0A069D0X8-F1
#
_entry.id   AF-A0A069D0X8-F1
#
_cell.length_a   1.000
_cell.length_b   1.000
_cell.length_c   1.000
_cell.angle_alpha   90.00
_cell.angle_beta   90.00
_cell.angle_gamma   90.00
#
_symmetry.space_group_name_H-M   'P 1'
#
loop_
_entity.id
_entity.type
_entity.pdbx_description
1 polymer ?
#
loop_
_entity_poly.entity_id
_entity_poly.type
_entity_poly.pdbx_seq_one_letter_code
_entity_poly.pdbx_strand_id
1 'polypeptide(L)'
;MWVSEPFNMGYFAYYPMILIVAMYYFVFRFELFEKLSFVLVTSFFVYYLIYIFVPVAGPQFYFPAIGADNVAKGIFPSIGDYFNHHVELLPGPGYEHGFFYNLVEASQQVGERPTAAFPSSHVGISTILMIMSWRASKKLFGFLLPFYVLLCGATVYIQAHYLIDSIAGFVSAFMLYILVTKMFKKWFAVPMFKYQPRHIAPEPQ
;
A
#
# COMPACT_ATOMS: atom_id res chain seq x y z
N MET A 1 -10.05 12.71 20.58
CA MET A 1 -8.87 11.91 21.00
C MET A 1 -9.10 10.40 20.86
N TRP A 2 -10.00 9.78 21.64
CA TRP A 2 -10.16 8.31 21.75
C TRP A 2 -10.45 7.54 20.45
N VAL A 3 -11.04 8.17 19.45
CA VAL A 3 -11.31 7.55 18.13
C VAL A 3 -10.30 8.01 17.09
N SER A 4 -10.02 9.32 17.06
CA SER A 4 -9.07 9.96 16.13
C SER A 4 -7.67 9.36 16.20
N GLU A 5 -7.07 9.24 17.40
CA GLU A 5 -5.67 8.81 17.52
C GLU A 5 -5.47 7.35 17.08
N PRO A 6 -6.31 6.38 17.46
CA PRO A 6 -6.20 5.01 16.94
C PRO A 6 -6.32 4.89 15.41
N PHE A 7 -7.19 5.68 14.77
CA PHE A 7 -7.28 5.66 13.31
C PHE A 7 -6.08 6.32 12.64
N ASN A 8 -5.60 7.46 13.15
CA ASN A 8 -4.37 8.07 12.64
C ASN A 8 -3.15 7.16 12.84
N MET A 9 -3.07 6.48 13.99
CA MET A 9 -2.06 5.45 14.24
C MET A 9 -2.18 4.30 13.24
N GLY A 10 -3.40 3.82 12.98
CA GLY A 10 -3.67 2.78 11.98
C GLY A 10 -3.20 3.19 10.59
N TYR A 11 -3.51 4.43 10.18
CA TYR A 11 -3.04 4.96 8.90
C TYR A 11 -1.51 5.00 8.82
N PHE A 12 -0.89 5.63 9.83
CA PHE A 12 0.56 5.76 9.91
C PHE A 12 1.27 4.40 10.02
N ALA A 13 0.62 3.39 10.60
CA ALA A 13 1.17 2.05 10.73
C ALA A 13 1.50 1.38 9.38
N TYR A 14 1.01 1.92 8.27
CA TYR A 14 1.42 1.51 6.93
C TYR A 14 2.94 1.41 6.75
N TYR A 15 3.68 2.45 7.14
CA TYR A 15 5.13 2.51 7.00
C TYR A 15 5.88 1.49 7.88
N PRO A 16 5.65 1.44 9.21
CA PRO A 16 6.30 0.44 10.05
C PRO A 16 5.85 -0.99 9.72
N MET A 17 4.63 -1.23 9.24
CA MET A 17 4.22 -2.57 8.78
C MET A 17 5.10 -3.06 7.63
N ILE A 18 5.37 -2.22 6.62
CA ILE A 18 6.28 -2.55 5.52
C ILE A 18 7.67 -2.90 6.07
N LEU A 19 8.22 -2.05 6.94
CA LEU A 19 9.54 -2.22 7.51
C LEU A 19 9.64 -3.50 8.36
N ILE A 20 8.67 -3.73 9.24
CA ILE A 20 8.64 -4.91 10.13
C ILE A 20 8.61 -6.20 9.30
N VAL A 21 7.77 -6.28 8.27
CA VAL A 21 7.69 -7.48 7.41
C VAL A 21 8.97 -7.66 6.62
N ALA A 22 9.52 -6.60 6.03
CA ALA A 22 10.79 -6.64 5.31
C ALA A 22 11.94 -7.13 6.22
N MET A 23 12.09 -6.54 7.40
CA MET A 23 13.12 -6.92 8.38
C MET A 23 12.91 -8.34 8.91
N TYR A 24 11.65 -8.75 9.14
CA TYR A 24 11.37 -10.11 9.57
C TYR A 24 11.80 -11.13 8.52
N TYR A 25 11.50 -10.88 7.24
CA TYR A 25 11.96 -11.76 6.17
C TYR A 25 13.48 -11.72 6.03
N PHE A 26 14.11 -10.55 6.13
CA PHE A 26 15.56 -10.41 6.05
C PHE A 26 16.27 -11.23 7.13
N VAL A 27 15.82 -11.14 8.39
CA VAL A 27 16.50 -11.80 9.53
C VAL A 27 16.13 -13.27 9.65
N PHE A 28 14.85 -13.64 9.51
CA PHE A 28 14.36 -14.98 9.83
C PHE A 28 14.01 -15.84 8.61
N ARG A 29 13.86 -15.25 7.41
CA ARG A 29 13.42 -15.94 6.18
C ARG A 29 14.16 -15.43 4.94
N PHE A 30 15.49 -15.28 5.04
CA PHE A 30 16.29 -14.62 4.00
C PHE A 30 16.13 -15.28 2.61
N GLU A 31 15.96 -16.60 2.55
CA GLU A 31 15.69 -17.36 1.32
C GLU A 31 14.41 -16.89 0.58
N LEU A 32 13.45 -16.30 1.28
CA LEU A 32 12.21 -15.77 0.72
C LEU A 32 12.21 -14.24 0.63
N PHE A 33 13.27 -13.57 1.09
CA PHE A 33 13.37 -12.11 1.10
C PHE A 33 13.41 -11.53 -0.32
N GLU A 34 14.12 -12.18 -1.25
CA GLU A 34 14.13 -11.79 -2.67
C GLU A 34 12.70 -11.77 -3.25
N LYS A 35 11.93 -12.83 -2.98
CA LYS A 35 10.54 -12.91 -3.40
C LYS A 35 9.68 -11.82 -2.77
N LEU A 36 9.83 -11.54 -1.47
CA LEU A 36 9.13 -10.45 -0.80
C LEU A 36 9.43 -9.12 -1.47
N SER A 37 10.71 -8.79 -1.62
CA SER A 37 11.15 -7.53 -2.22
C SER A 37 10.63 -7.37 -3.64
N PHE A 38 10.72 -8.42 -4.46
CA PHE A 38 10.17 -8.40 -5.81
C PHE A 38 8.66 -8.16 -5.83
N VAL A 39 7.91 -8.91 -5.00
CA VAL A 39 6.45 -8.77 -4.94
C VAL A 39 6.05 -7.38 -4.47
N LEU A 40 6.70 -6.86 -3.43
CA LEU A 40 6.39 -5.58 -2.83
C LEU A 40 6.69 -4.42 -3.79
N VAL A 41 7.92 -4.34 -4.31
CA VAL A 41 8.37 -3.27 -5.20
C VAL A 41 7.56 -3.27 -6.51
N THR A 42 7.35 -4.45 -7.11
CA THR A 42 6.54 -4.54 -8.34
C THR A 42 5.10 -4.10 -8.09
N SER A 43 4.50 -4.47 -6.95
CA SER A 43 3.14 -4.05 -6.62
C SER A 43 3.03 -2.53 -6.45
N PHE A 44 4.02 -1.89 -5.82
CA PHE A 44 4.10 -0.42 -5.75
C PHE A 44 4.12 0.21 -7.14
N PHE A 45 4.97 -0.29 -8.05
CA PHE A 45 5.03 0.22 -9.41
C PHE A 45 3.71 0.02 -10.17
N VAL A 46 3.04 -1.11 -9.98
CA VAL A 46 1.73 -1.33 -10.62
C VAL A 46 0.68 -0.34 -10.12
N TYR A 47 0.60 -0.08 -8.81
CA TYR A 47 -0.30 0.96 -8.29
C TYR A 47 0.04 2.35 -8.85
N TYR A 48 1.32 2.72 -8.90
CA TYR A 48 1.72 4.00 -9.50
C TYR A 48 1.35 4.11 -10.98
N LEU A 49 1.51 3.04 -11.75
CA LEU A 49 1.06 3.01 -13.15
C LEU A 49 -0.46 3.20 -13.25
N ILE A 50 -1.24 2.54 -12.38
CA ILE A 50 -2.70 2.72 -12.35
C ILE A 50 -3.04 4.19 -12.08
N TYR A 51 -2.40 4.84 -11.11
CA TYR A 51 -2.65 6.25 -10.78
C TYR A 51 -2.29 7.22 -11.90
N ILE A 52 -1.30 6.88 -12.74
CA ILE A 52 -0.96 7.68 -13.92
C ILE A 52 -2.07 7.61 -14.98
N PHE A 53 -2.64 6.42 -15.22
CA PHE A 53 -3.64 6.22 -16.28
C PHE A 53 -5.08 6.45 -15.81
N VAL A 54 -5.34 6.33 -14.50
CA VAL A 54 -6.66 6.45 -13.89
C VAL A 54 -6.56 7.41 -12.69
N PRO A 55 -6.39 8.72 -12.93
CA PRO A 55 -6.32 9.70 -11.86
C PRO A 55 -7.70 9.86 -11.20
N VAL A 56 -7.81 9.53 -9.92
CA VAL A 56 -9.05 9.66 -9.14
C VAL A 56 -8.80 10.52 -7.91
N ALA A 57 -9.58 11.59 -7.78
CA ALA A 57 -9.46 12.53 -6.68
C ALA A 57 -9.93 11.90 -5.35
N GLY A 58 -9.12 11.99 -4.30
CA GLY A 58 -9.51 11.53 -2.96
C GLY A 58 -10.55 12.46 -2.30
N PRO A 59 -11.38 11.97 -1.35
CA PRO A 59 -12.41 12.78 -0.71
C PRO A 59 -11.89 14.06 -0.05
N GLN A 60 -10.75 13.98 0.65
CA GLN A 60 -10.07 15.11 1.30
C GLN A 60 -9.61 16.21 0.32
N PHE A 61 -9.56 15.92 -0.99
CA PHE A 61 -9.22 16.87 -2.05
C PHE A 61 -10.45 17.28 -2.89
N TYR A 62 -11.34 16.32 -3.18
CA TYR A 62 -12.49 16.50 -4.06
C TYR A 62 -13.53 17.45 -3.47
N PHE A 63 -13.94 17.23 -2.21
CA PHE A 63 -15.00 18.03 -1.58
C PHE A 63 -14.64 19.50 -1.39
N PRO A 64 -13.40 19.87 -1.00
CA PRO A 64 -12.94 21.26 -1.00
C PRO A 64 -13.01 21.92 -2.37
N ALA A 65 -12.56 21.21 -3.40
CA ALA A 65 -12.46 21.75 -4.75
C ALA A 65 -13.84 22.08 -5.34
N ILE A 66 -14.88 21.33 -4.97
CA ILE A 66 -16.25 21.62 -5.40
C ILE A 66 -17.00 22.58 -4.46
N GLY A 67 -16.57 22.73 -3.21
CA GLY A 67 -17.17 23.61 -2.21
C GLY A 67 -18.45 23.06 -1.56
N ALA A 68 -18.67 23.43 -0.29
CA ALA A 68 -19.77 22.93 0.53
C ALA A 68 -21.17 23.26 -0.03
N ASP A 69 -21.33 24.40 -0.71
CA ASP A 69 -22.61 24.80 -1.32
C ASP A 69 -23.04 23.85 -2.45
N ASN A 70 -22.09 23.37 -3.26
CA ASN A 70 -22.37 22.40 -4.31
C ASN A 70 -22.73 21.04 -3.71
N VAL A 71 -21.99 20.60 -2.68
CA VAL A 71 -22.29 19.37 -1.94
C VAL A 71 -23.70 19.41 -1.33
N ALA A 72 -24.07 20.51 -0.67
CA ALA A 72 -25.38 20.68 -0.05
C ALA A 72 -26.54 20.64 -1.08
N LYS A 73 -26.27 21.05 -2.32
CA LYS A 73 -27.22 20.99 -3.44
C LYS A 73 -27.19 19.66 -4.21
N GLY A 74 -26.32 18.73 -3.83
CA GLY A 74 -26.12 17.45 -4.52
C GLY A 74 -25.46 17.58 -5.90
N ILE A 75 -24.71 18.67 -6.13
CA ILE A 75 -24.02 18.96 -7.38
C ILE A 75 -22.57 18.51 -7.25
N PHE A 76 -22.17 17.52 -8.05
CA PHE A 76 -20.83 16.93 -8.04
C PHE A 76 -20.15 17.12 -9.40
N PRO A 77 -19.58 18.31 -9.66
CA PRO A 77 -18.99 18.63 -10.95
C PRO A 77 -17.69 17.84 -11.19
N SER A 78 -17.37 17.64 -12.46
CA SER A 78 -16.06 17.13 -12.87
C SER A 78 -14.99 18.20 -12.62
N ILE A 79 -13.91 17.82 -11.94
CA ILE A 79 -12.83 18.73 -11.55
C ILE A 79 -11.80 18.95 -12.68
N GLY A 80 -11.69 18.02 -13.63
CA GLY A 80 -10.77 18.13 -14.77
C GLY A 80 -9.32 18.37 -14.31
N ASP A 81 -8.71 19.43 -14.84
CA ASP A 81 -7.29 19.75 -14.66
C ASP A 81 -6.96 20.57 -13.41
N TYR A 82 -7.94 20.82 -12.51
CA TYR A 82 -7.77 21.67 -11.32
C TYR A 82 -6.55 21.29 -10.46
N PHE A 83 -6.33 19.99 -10.24
CA PHE A 83 -5.25 19.48 -9.40
C PHE A 83 -3.86 19.56 -10.04
N ASN A 84 -3.75 20.06 -11.27
CA ASN A 84 -2.44 20.39 -11.86
C ASN A 84 -1.79 21.59 -11.18
N HIS A 85 -2.60 22.47 -10.58
CA HIS A 85 -2.13 23.71 -9.94
C HIS A 85 -2.55 23.87 -8.47
N HIS A 86 -3.49 23.05 -8.00
CA HIS A 86 -3.98 23.11 -6.62
C HIS A 86 -3.77 21.75 -5.96
N VAL A 87 -2.97 21.69 -4.90
CA VAL A 87 -2.66 20.44 -4.17
C VAL A 87 -2.95 20.56 -2.67
N GLU A 88 -3.78 21.53 -2.30
CA GLU A 88 -4.11 21.83 -0.91
C GLU A 88 -4.84 20.64 -0.26
N LEU A 89 -4.32 20.20 0.88
CA LEU A 89 -4.87 19.13 1.70
C LEU A 89 -5.80 19.74 2.75
N LEU A 90 -7.00 19.18 2.93
CA LEU A 90 -7.80 19.51 4.11
C LEU A 90 -7.11 19.04 5.39
N PRO A 91 -7.29 19.77 6.51
CA PRO A 91 -7.02 19.20 7.81
C PRO A 91 -7.88 17.94 7.99
N GLY A 92 -7.25 16.86 8.44
CA GLY A 92 -7.93 15.61 8.72
C GLY A 92 -8.97 15.78 9.84
N PRO A 93 -10.02 14.96 9.88
CA PRO A 93 -10.97 15.00 10.98
C PRO A 93 -10.31 14.50 12.27
N GLY A 94 -10.49 15.22 13.39
CA GLY A 94 -10.12 14.70 14.71
C GLY A 94 -9.40 15.69 15.62
N TYR A 95 -8.50 15.16 16.45
CA TYR A 95 -7.78 15.95 17.46
C TYR A 95 -6.46 16.45 16.89
N GLU A 96 -6.42 17.72 16.49
CA GLU A 96 -5.29 18.36 15.79
C GLU A 96 -3.97 18.38 16.60
N HIS A 97 -4.04 18.26 17.93
CA HIS A 97 -2.85 18.17 18.79
C HIS A 97 -2.44 16.72 19.10
N GLY A 98 -2.97 15.75 18.36
CA GLY A 98 -2.65 14.33 18.49
C GLY A 98 -1.27 14.00 17.95
N PHE A 99 -0.56 13.06 18.59
CA PHE A 99 0.77 12.67 18.13
C PHE A 99 0.69 11.98 16.77
N PHE A 100 -0.22 11.01 16.62
CA PHE A 100 -0.38 10.30 15.35
C PHE A 100 -1.06 11.17 14.29
N TYR A 101 -1.97 12.05 14.70
CA TYR A 101 -2.54 13.06 13.79
C TYR A 101 -1.44 13.86 13.07
N ASN A 102 -0.51 14.44 13.83
CA ASN A 102 0.59 15.24 13.26
C ASN A 102 1.52 14.41 12.35
N LEU A 103 1.75 13.14 12.68
CA LEU A 103 2.54 12.24 11.83
C LEU A 103 1.83 11.93 10.50
N VAL A 104 0.51 11.72 10.54
CA VAL A 104 -0.29 11.50 9.33
C VAL A 104 -0.28 12.76 8.48
N GLU A 105 -0.58 13.92 9.04
CA GLU A 105 -0.59 15.20 8.32
C GLU A 105 0.77 15.47 7.64
N ALA A 106 1.87 15.31 8.39
CA ALA A 106 3.21 15.45 7.83
C ALA A 106 3.50 14.43 6.71
N SER A 107 3.03 13.19 6.86
CA SER A 107 3.20 12.16 5.81
C SER A 107 2.37 12.45 4.56
N GLN A 108 1.16 12.98 4.71
CA GLN A 108 0.26 13.28 3.60
C GLN A 108 0.74 14.49 2.80
N GLN A 109 1.25 15.53 3.46
CA GLN A 109 1.81 16.71 2.78
C GLN A 109 2.98 16.38 1.86
N VAL A 110 3.75 15.33 2.17
CA VAL A 110 4.92 14.92 1.37
C VAL A 110 4.58 13.80 0.40
N GLY A 111 3.76 12.84 0.82
CA GLY A 111 3.60 11.56 0.14
C GLY A 111 2.31 11.41 -0.66
N GLU A 112 1.24 12.13 -0.31
CA GLU A 112 -0.06 11.97 -0.96
C GLU A 112 -0.24 12.93 -2.12
N ARG A 113 -0.89 12.42 -3.17
CA ARG A 113 -1.26 13.21 -4.34
C ARG A 113 -2.77 13.26 -4.46
N PRO A 114 -3.33 14.39 -4.92
CA PRO A 114 -4.77 14.54 -5.02
C PRO A 114 -5.46 13.45 -5.83
N THR A 115 -4.81 12.98 -6.89
CA THR A 115 -5.38 12.08 -7.91
C THR A 115 -5.01 10.60 -7.75
N ALA A 116 -4.48 10.19 -6.60
CA ALA A 116 -4.01 8.82 -6.36
C ALA A 116 -4.97 7.99 -5.46
N ALA A 117 -6.28 8.23 -5.54
CA ALA A 117 -7.23 7.59 -4.63
C ALA A 117 -7.62 6.15 -5.02
N PHE A 118 -7.79 5.85 -6.31
CA PHE A 118 -8.33 4.55 -6.73
C PHE A 118 -7.33 3.68 -7.50
N PRO A 119 -7.24 2.38 -7.20
CA PRO A 119 -7.66 1.71 -5.96
C PRO A 119 -6.73 2.06 -4.78
N SER A 120 -7.15 1.89 -3.52
CA SER A 120 -6.28 2.24 -2.39
C SER A 120 -5.04 1.34 -2.29
N SER A 121 -3.86 1.88 -2.58
CA SER A 121 -2.58 1.17 -2.37
C SER A 121 -2.28 0.94 -0.89
N HIS A 122 -2.73 1.81 0.01
CA HIS A 122 -2.58 1.59 1.45
C HIS A 122 -3.22 0.26 1.87
N VAL A 123 -4.47 0.03 1.46
CA VAL A 123 -5.15 -1.26 1.70
C VAL A 123 -4.54 -2.38 0.85
N GLY A 124 -4.21 -2.10 -0.40
CA GLY A 124 -3.66 -3.08 -1.33
C GLY A 124 -2.34 -3.70 -0.88
N ILE A 125 -1.33 -2.85 -0.67
CA ILE A 125 0.00 -3.24 -0.22
C ILE A 125 -0.05 -3.86 1.17
N SER A 126 -0.79 -3.28 2.12
CA SER A 126 -0.92 -3.87 3.46
C SER A 126 -1.58 -5.24 3.43
N THR A 127 -2.55 -5.47 2.54
CA THR A 127 -3.15 -6.81 2.33
C THR A 127 -2.11 -7.80 1.80
N ILE A 128 -1.25 -7.41 0.85
CA ILE A 128 -0.12 -8.24 0.40
C ILE A 128 0.82 -8.56 1.57
N LEU A 129 1.15 -7.58 2.40
CA LEU A 129 1.98 -7.79 3.60
C LEU A 129 1.32 -8.75 4.58
N MET A 130 -0.01 -8.70 4.76
CA MET A 130 -0.73 -9.65 5.60
C MET A 130 -0.67 -11.07 5.04
N ILE A 131 -0.85 -11.24 3.72
CA ILE A 131 -0.68 -12.54 3.04
C ILE A 131 0.73 -13.08 3.28
N MET A 132 1.76 -12.25 3.11
CA MET A 132 3.15 -12.66 3.28
C MET A 132 3.51 -12.91 4.75
N SER A 133 2.98 -12.12 5.67
CA SER A 133 3.15 -12.32 7.12
C SER A 133 2.55 -13.64 7.56
N TRP A 134 1.33 -13.96 7.11
CA TRP A 134 0.66 -15.23 7.41
C TRP A 134 1.46 -16.46 6.95
N ARG A 135 2.17 -16.33 5.82
CA ARG A 135 3.03 -17.38 5.26
C ARG A 135 4.37 -17.50 5.99
N ALA A 136 4.90 -16.42 6.54
CA ALA A 136 6.16 -16.43 7.28
C ALA A 136 5.98 -16.91 8.73
N SER A 137 5.00 -16.35 9.45
CA SER A 137 4.72 -16.64 10.86
C SER A 137 3.32 -16.19 11.28
N LYS A 138 2.55 -17.09 11.90
CA LYS A 138 1.23 -16.77 12.48
C LYS A 138 1.32 -15.74 13.60
N LYS A 139 2.44 -15.72 14.34
CA LYS A 139 2.68 -14.73 15.40
C LYS A 139 2.84 -13.32 14.82
N LEU A 140 3.62 -13.19 13.74
CA LEU A 140 3.80 -11.92 13.03
C LEU A 140 2.45 -11.43 12.48
N PHE A 141 1.70 -12.31 11.82
CA PHE A 141 0.37 -11.97 11.32
C PHE A 141 -0.57 -11.50 12.43
N GLY A 142 -0.66 -12.24 13.54
CA GLY A 142 -1.51 -11.88 14.67
C GLY A 142 -1.14 -10.53 15.29
N PHE A 143 0.16 -10.21 15.34
CA PHE A 143 0.65 -8.92 15.80
C PHE A 143 0.28 -7.76 14.86
N LEU A 144 0.37 -7.96 13.54
CA LEU A 144 0.09 -6.92 12.55
C LEU A 144 -1.40 -6.74 12.23
N LEU A 145 -2.23 -7.77 12.48
CA LEU A 145 -3.66 -7.76 12.19
C LEU A 145 -4.43 -6.58 12.78
N PRO A 146 -4.31 -6.21 14.07
CA PRO A 146 -5.03 -5.05 14.60
C PRO A 146 -4.65 -3.75 13.90
N PHE A 147 -3.36 -3.54 13.56
CA PHE A 147 -2.90 -2.37 12.81
C PHE A 147 -3.46 -2.36 11.38
N TYR A 148 -3.50 -3.51 10.72
CA TYR A 148 -4.09 -3.65 9.40
C TYR A 148 -5.60 -3.31 9.38
N VAL A 149 -6.36 -3.80 10.35
CA VAL A 149 -7.80 -3.52 10.45
C VAL A 149 -8.03 -2.02 10.73
N LEU A 150 -7.25 -1.44 11.63
CA LEU A 150 -7.29 0.00 11.89
C LEU A 150 -6.91 0.81 10.65
N LEU A 151 -5.86 0.43 9.92
CA LEU A 151 -5.45 1.05 8.66
C LEU A 151 -6.58 1.05 7.64
N CYS A 152 -7.25 -0.08 7.44
CA CYS A 152 -8.37 -0.18 6.49
C CYS A 152 -9.49 0.79 6.86
N GLY A 153 -9.89 0.84 8.14
CA GLY A 153 -10.89 1.82 8.58
C GLY A 153 -10.40 3.27 8.52
N ALA A 154 -9.11 3.50 8.79
CA ALA A 154 -8.49 4.81 8.80
C ALA A 154 -8.53 5.47 7.43
N THR A 155 -8.29 4.70 6.36
CA THR A 155 -8.33 5.23 4.98
C THR A 155 -9.63 5.96 4.64
N VAL A 156 -10.75 5.48 5.18
CA VAL A 156 -12.07 6.11 5.00
C VAL A 156 -12.31 7.18 6.07
N TYR A 157 -11.93 6.91 7.32
CA TYR A 157 -12.13 7.83 8.44
C TYR A 157 -11.45 9.18 8.22
N ILE A 158 -10.17 9.17 7.81
CA ILE A 158 -9.42 10.40 7.55
C ILE A 158 -9.75 11.02 6.19
N GLN A 159 -10.70 10.44 5.44
CA GLN A 159 -11.14 10.93 4.13
C GLN A 159 -10.05 10.86 3.03
N ALA A 160 -9.00 10.05 3.23
CA ALA A 160 -8.00 9.80 2.20
C ALA A 160 -8.58 9.04 1.00
N HIS A 161 -9.53 8.13 1.27
CA HIS A 161 -10.14 7.25 0.28
C HIS A 161 -11.65 7.12 0.46
N TYR A 162 -12.37 6.93 -0.64
CA TYR A 162 -13.74 6.44 -0.60
C TYR A 162 -13.74 4.96 -0.15
N LEU A 163 -14.85 4.51 0.44
CA LEU A 163 -15.00 3.11 0.86
C LEU A 163 -14.77 2.12 -0.30
N ILE A 164 -15.21 2.48 -1.51
CA ILE A 164 -15.02 1.65 -2.70
C ILE A 164 -13.55 1.49 -3.07
N ASP A 165 -12.72 2.51 -2.83
CA ASP A 165 -11.29 2.46 -3.11
C ASP A 165 -10.59 1.44 -2.20
N SER A 166 -11.01 1.38 -0.93
CA SER A 166 -10.51 0.42 0.06
C SER A 166 -10.91 -1.01 -0.29
N ILE A 167 -12.16 -1.23 -0.73
CA ILE A 167 -12.63 -2.54 -1.20
C ILE A 167 -11.87 -2.97 -2.46
N ALA A 168 -11.70 -2.06 -3.43
CA ALA A 168 -10.94 -2.32 -4.65
C ALA A 168 -9.46 -2.58 -4.34
N GLY A 169 -8.87 -1.87 -3.37
CA GLY A 169 -7.53 -2.12 -2.84
C GLY A 169 -7.40 -3.54 -2.30
N PHE A 170 -8.32 -3.97 -1.45
CA PHE A 170 -8.34 -5.32 -0.89
C PHE A 170 -8.45 -6.40 -1.98
N VAL A 171 -9.37 -6.26 -2.93
CA VAL A 171 -9.56 -7.24 -4.01
C VAL A 171 -8.36 -7.27 -4.96
N SER A 172 -7.86 -6.09 -5.36
CA SER A 172 -6.70 -5.98 -6.26
C SER A 172 -5.43 -6.59 -5.66
N ALA A 173 -5.26 -6.54 -4.33
CA ALA A 173 -4.12 -7.14 -3.65
C ALA A 173 -3.97 -8.64 -3.96
N PHE A 174 -5.06 -9.41 -3.96
CA PHE A 174 -5.01 -10.85 -4.28
C PHE A 174 -4.61 -11.07 -5.74
N MET A 175 -5.17 -10.28 -6.66
CA MET A 175 -4.88 -10.38 -8.08
C MET A 175 -3.41 -10.03 -8.37
N LEU A 176 -2.91 -8.93 -7.79
CA LEU A 176 -1.52 -8.51 -7.90
C LEU A 176 -0.58 -9.54 -7.28
N TYR A 177 -0.88 -10.03 -6.07
CA TYR A 177 -0.07 -11.05 -5.42
C TYR A 177 0.08 -12.31 -6.30
N ILE A 178 -1.01 -12.78 -6.91
CA ILE A 178 -1.00 -13.95 -7.79
C ILE A 178 -0.19 -13.66 -9.06
N LEU A 179 -0.47 -12.54 -9.75
CA LEU A 179 0.19 -12.17 -11.00
C LEU A 179 1.69 -12.00 -10.81
N VAL A 180 2.09 -11.19 -9.82
CA VAL A 180 3.49 -10.87 -9.55
C VAL A 180 4.24 -12.09 -9.03
N THR A 181 3.60 -12.94 -8.21
CA THR A 181 4.22 -14.22 -7.81
C THR A 181 4.44 -15.15 -9.01
N LYS A 182 3.52 -15.18 -9.99
CA LYS A 182 3.71 -15.96 -11.23
C LYS A 182 4.86 -15.39 -12.06
N MET A 183 4.96 -14.05 -12.18
CA MET A 183 6.08 -13.38 -12.84
C MET A 183 7.40 -13.73 -12.17
N PHE A 184 7.47 -13.63 -10.84
CA PHE A 184 8.66 -14.00 -10.06
C PHE A 184 9.09 -15.44 -10.36
N LYS A 185 8.16 -16.40 -10.30
CA LYS A 185 8.48 -17.80 -10.64
C LYS A 185 8.97 -17.94 -12.08
N LYS A 186 8.36 -17.26 -13.04
CA LYS A 186 8.77 -17.35 -14.45
C LYS A 186 10.19 -16.83 -14.68
N TRP A 187 10.56 -15.74 -14.01
CA TRP A 187 11.84 -15.07 -14.25
C TRP A 187 12.98 -15.58 -13.37
N PHE A 188 12.69 -16.02 -12.15
CA PHE A 188 13.70 -16.43 -11.17
C PHE A 188 13.74 -17.94 -10.90
N ALA A 189 12.76 -18.73 -11.36
CA ALA A 189 12.80 -20.20 -11.22
C ALA A 189 13.56 -20.92 -12.34
N VAL A 190 14.34 -20.21 -13.16
CA VAL A 190 15.24 -20.85 -14.13
C VAL A 190 16.62 -21.02 -13.46
N PRO A 191 17.10 -22.26 -13.23
CA PRO A 191 18.47 -22.45 -12.77
C PRO A 191 19.40 -21.98 -13.88
N MET A 192 20.03 -20.81 -13.72
CA MET A 192 20.90 -20.22 -14.76
C MET A 192 22.21 -21.01 -14.96
N PHE A 193 22.46 -22.04 -14.16
CA PHE A 193 23.51 -23.03 -14.39
C PHE A 193 23.02 -24.40 -13.94
N LYS A 194 22.70 -25.29 -14.89
CA LYS A 194 22.93 -26.71 -14.65
C LYS A 194 24.44 -26.87 -14.53
N TYR A 195 24.95 -27.06 -13.32
CA TYR A 195 26.29 -27.61 -13.15
C TYR A 195 26.27 -29.01 -13.78
N GLN A 196 26.74 -29.12 -15.03
CA GLN A 196 27.19 -30.39 -15.58
C GLN A 196 28.54 -30.64 -14.93
N PRO A 197 28.68 -31.61 -14.01
CA PRO A 197 30.01 -32.04 -13.61
C PRO A 197 30.73 -32.47 -14.90
N ARG A 198 31.83 -31.78 -15.24
CA ARG A 198 32.74 -32.27 -16.27
C ARG A 198 33.12 -33.68 -15.86
N HIS A 199 32.85 -34.66 -16.72
CA HIS A 199 33.47 -35.97 -16.62
C HIS A 199 34.99 -35.73 -16.58
N ILE A 200 35.59 -35.93 -15.41
CA ILE A 200 37.03 -36.09 -15.27
C ILE A 200 37.32 -37.41 -15.96
N ALA A 201 37.91 -37.36 -17.15
CA ALA A 201 38.44 -38.55 -17.79
C ALA A 201 39.56 -39.11 -16.91
N PRO A 202 39.63 -40.42 -16.67
CA PRO A 202 40.73 -41.01 -15.90
C PRO A 202 42.06 -40.78 -16.65
N GLU A 203 43.08 -40.46 -15.87
CA GLU A 203 44.45 -40.22 -16.32
C GLU A 203 45.02 -41.50 -16.99
N PRO A 204 45.66 -41.40 -18.17
CA PRO A 204 46.29 -42.57 -18.78
C PRO A 204 47.54 -42.98 -17.99
N GLN A 205 47.61 -44.28 -17.68
CA GLN A 205 48.76 -44.96 -17.04
C GLN A 205 49.98 -45.01 -17.96
#